data_AF-A0A132AMA4-F1
#
_entry.id   AF-A0A132AMA4-F1
#
_cell.length_a   1.000
_cell.length_b   1.000
_cell.length_c   1.000
_cell.angle_alpha   90.00
_cell.angle_beta   90.00
_cell.angle_gamma   90.00
#
_symmetry.space_group_name_H-M   'P 1'
#
loop_
_entity.id
_entity.type
_entity.pdbx_description
1 polymer ?
#
loop_
_entity_poly.entity_id
_entity_poly.type
_entity_poly.pdbx_seq_one_letter_code
_entity_poly.pdbx_strand_id
1 'polypeptide(L)' 'MLSSDTTSGVFTCQTCNSLFTCLDYYQKHRREHAEAESVKLLTCNHCTYVSDNSFHFNWHLMSHGSSPPHRCER' A
#
# COMPACT_ATOMS: atom_id res chain seq x y z
N MET A 1 -15.31 -17.26 32.24
CA MET A 1 -14.34 -16.51 31.42
C MET A 1 -15.08 -15.32 30.84
N LEU A 2 -14.99 -14.18 31.51
CA LEU A 2 -15.62 -12.93 31.06
C LEU A 2 -14.53 -12.11 30.39
N SER A 3 -14.33 -12.33 29.09
CA SER A 3 -13.51 -11.45 28.26
C SER A 3 -14.36 -10.23 27.96
N SER A 4 -14.24 -9.21 28.82
CA SER A 4 -14.84 -7.91 28.62
C SER A 4 -14.08 -7.17 27.50
N ASP A 5 -14.23 -7.64 26.27
CA ASP A 5 -13.66 -7.02 25.08
C ASP A 5 -14.55 -5.86 24.63
N THR A 6 -14.76 -4.90 25.51
CA THR A 6 -15.25 -3.57 25.14
C THR A 6 -14.64 -2.59 26.12
N THR A 7 -13.39 -2.21 25.86
CA THR A 7 -12.85 -0.95 26.40
C THR A 7 -13.67 0.16 25.77
N SER A 8 -14.76 0.51 26.45
CA SER A 8 -15.77 1.50 26.08
C SER A 8 -15.10 2.84 25.76
N GLY A 9 -14.80 3.08 24.48
CA GLY A 9 -14.19 4.34 24.00
C GLY A 9 -12.99 4.19 23.07
N VAL A 10 -12.50 2.98 22.78
CA VAL A 10 -11.43 2.77 21.80
C VAL A 10 -11.90 1.98 20.58
N PHE A 11 -11.53 2.46 19.40
CA PHE A 11 -11.68 1.81 18.11
C PHE A 11 -10.42 1.00 17.83
N THR A 12 -10.57 -0.32 17.69
CA THR A 12 -9.46 -1.21 17.38
C THR A 12 -9.49 -1.56 15.89
N CYS A 13 -8.37 -1.35 15.19
CA CYS A 13 -8.21 -1.80 13.81
C CYS A 13 -8.03 -3.32 13.80
N GLN A 14 -8.90 -4.06 13.11
CA GLN A 14 -8.78 -5.51 13.00
C GLN A 14 -7.67 -5.95 12.04
N THR A 15 -7.18 -5.05 11.17
CA THR A 15 -6.15 -5.34 10.17
C THR A 15 -4.74 -5.33 10.76
N CYS A 16 -4.47 -4.45 11.74
CA CYS A 16 -3.14 -4.30 12.35
C CYS A 16 -3.16 -4.21 13.89
N ASN A 17 -4.32 -4.42 14.53
CA ASN A 17 -4.53 -4.32 15.97
C ASN A 17 -4.20 -2.95 16.59
N SER A 18 -4.07 -1.90 15.78
CA SER A 18 -3.89 -0.53 16.28
C SER A 18 -5.11 -0.01 17.03
N LEU A 19 -4.88 0.70 18.14
CA LEU A 19 -5.91 1.26 19.01
C LEU A 19 -6.04 2.76 18.81
N PHE A 20 -7.28 3.24 18.68
CA PHE A 20 -7.58 4.66 18.48
C PHE A 20 -8.67 5.09 19.46
N THR A 21 -8.52 6.23 20.11
CA THR A 21 -9.56 6.80 21.00
C THR A 21 -10.57 7.69 20.26
N CYS A 22 -10.28 8.05 19.00
CA CYS A 22 -11.11 8.93 18.19
C CYS A 22 -11.58 8.24 16.90
N LEU A 23 -12.87 8.40 16.59
CA LEU A 23 -13.49 7.80 15.41
C LEU A 23 -12.93 8.37 14.11
N ASP A 24 -12.69 9.68 14.02
CA ASP A 24 -12.20 10.33 12.79
C ASP A 24 -10.79 9.83 12.41
N TYR A 25 -9.91 9.68 13.40
CA TYR A 25 -8.58 9.13 13.19
C TYR A 25 -8.64 7.65 12.80
N TYR A 26 -9.50 6.85 13.46
CA TYR A 26 -9.73 5.46 13.08
C TYR A 26 -10.24 5.32 11.64
N GLN A 27 -11.19 6.16 11.22
CA GLN A 27 -11.71 6.15 9.84
C GLN A 27 -10.63 6.54 8.83
N LYS A 28 -9.79 7.54 9.12
CA LYS A 28 -8.65 7.90 8.27
C LYS A 28 -7.66 6.75 8.16
N HIS A 29 -7.26 6.15 9.27
CA HIS A 29 -6.37 5.00 9.32
C HIS A 29 -6.90 3.80 8.51
N ARG A 30 -8.21 3.51 8.60
CA ARG A 30 -8.84 2.47 7.78
C ARG A 30 -8.77 2.75 6.28
N ARG A 31 -8.78 4.02 5.85
CA ARG A 31 -8.60 4.38 4.44
C ARG A 31 -7.17 4.10 3.98
N GLU A 32 -6.17 4.32 4.83
CA GLU A 32 -4.77 3.97 4.51
C GLU A 32 -4.62 2.46 4.29
N HIS A 33 -5.33 1.63 5.06
CA HIS A 33 -5.41 0.19 4.78
C HIS A 33 -6.12 -0.13 3.48
N ALA A 34 -7.24 0.54 3.16
CA ALA A 34 -7.91 0.34 1.88
C ALA A 34 -7.01 0.76 0.71
N GLU A 35 -6.21 1.82 0.84
CA GLU A 35 -5.23 2.26 -0.16
C GLU A 35 -4.03 1.30 -0.24
N ALA A 36 -3.62 0.71 0.88
CA ALA A 36 -2.58 -0.31 0.95
C ALA A 36 -3.03 -1.72 0.48
N GLU A 37 -4.30 -2.07 0.64
CA GLU A 37 -4.88 -3.30 0.05
C GLU A 37 -5.26 -3.07 -1.42
N SER A 38 -5.57 -1.83 -1.79
CA SER A 38 -5.57 -1.35 -3.18
C SER A 38 -4.16 -1.09 -3.69
N VAL A 39 -3.15 -1.80 -3.15
CA VAL A 39 -1.91 -1.99 -3.88
C VAL A 39 -2.27 -2.79 -5.12
N LYS A 40 -2.71 -2.04 -6.12
CA LYS A 40 -2.94 -2.48 -7.47
C LYS A 40 -1.60 -2.99 -7.93
N LEU A 41 -1.42 -4.30 -7.80
CA LEU A 41 -0.26 -5.01 -8.26
C LEU A 41 0.01 -4.56 -9.71
N LEU A 42 1.11 -3.84 -9.87
CA LEU A 42 1.52 -3.27 -11.13
C LEU A 42 2.08 -4.42 -11.95
N THR A 43 1.25 -4.87 -12.89
CA THR A 43 1.57 -5.98 -13.79
C THR A 43 2.19 -5.43 -15.05
N CYS A 44 3.33 -6.01 -15.44
CA CYS A 44 3.99 -5.62 -16.68
C CYS A 44 3.20 -6.18 -17.87
N ASN A 45 3.04 -5.38 -18.93
CA ASN A 45 2.37 -5.84 -20.15
C ASN A 45 3.34 -6.54 -21.13
N HIS A 46 4.64 -6.51 -20.85
CA HIS A 46 5.68 -7.12 -21.68
C HIS A 46 6.18 -8.47 -21.15
N CYS A 47 5.91 -8.78 -19.88
CA CYS A 47 6.27 -10.06 -19.26
C CYS A 47 5.37 -10.37 -18.06
N THR A 48 5.58 -11.50 -17.40
CA THR A 48 4.81 -11.92 -16.22
C THR A 48 5.28 -11.28 -14.91
N TYR A 49 6.06 -10.20 -14.97
CA TYR A 49 6.52 -9.49 -13.77
C TYR A 49 5.40 -8.68 -13.14
N VAL A 50 5.28 -8.78 -11.82
CA VAL A 50 4.28 -8.08 -11.02
C VAL A 50 4.98 -7.47 -9.81
N SER A 51 4.66 -6.21 -9.51
CA SER A 51 5.22 -5.52 -8.35
C SER A 51 4.12 -4.74 -7.64
N ASP A 52 4.15 -4.79 -6.32
CA ASP A 52 3.31 -4.01 -5.42
C ASP A 52 3.86 -2.58 -5.24
N ASN A 53 5.15 -2.39 -5.51
CA ASN A 53 5.85 -1.12 -5.45
C ASN A 53 5.96 -0.41 -6.81
N SER A 54 5.52 0.85 -6.87
CA SER A 54 5.58 1.69 -8.08
C SER A 54 6.99 2.01 -8.54
N PHE A 55 7.92 2.19 -7.60
CA PHE A 55 9.33 2.45 -7.91
C PHE A 55 10.00 1.25 -8.58
N HIS A 56 9.81 0.05 -8.02
CA HIS A 56 10.35 -1.19 -8.61
C HIS A 56 9.71 -1.51 -9.96
N PHE A 57 8.39 -1.27 -10.10
CA PHE A 57 7.71 -1.44 -11.38
C PHE A 57 8.27 -0.53 -12.47
N ASN A 58 8.49 0.75 -12.16
CA ASN A 58 9.05 1.72 -13.10
C ASN A 58 10.50 1.32 -13.50
N TRP A 59 11.33 0.95 -12.52
CA TRP A 59 12.66 0.41 -12.78
C TRP A 59 12.63 -0.84 -13.67
N HIS A 60 11.69 -1.76 -13.41
CA HIS A 60 11.51 -2.94 -14.24
C HIS A 60 11.13 -2.58 -15.69
N LEU A 61 10.25 -1.61 -15.93
CA LEU A 61 9.91 -1.16 -17.29
C LEU A 61 11.14 -0.63 -18.05
N MET A 62 12.11 -0.02 -17.36
CA MET A 62 13.39 0.40 -17.95
C MET A 62 14.24 -0.79 -18.43
N SER A 63 14.03 -2.00 -17.91
CA SER A 63 14.71 -3.20 -18.41
C SER A 63 14.16 -3.68 -19.76
N HIS A 64 12.89 -3.36 -20.07
CA HIS A 64 12.25 -3.71 -21.34
C HIS A 64 12.61 -2.72 -22.45
N GLY A 65 12.67 -1.43 -22.13
CA GLY A 65 13.11 -0.40 -23.07
C GLY A 65 14.61 -0.17 -22.93
N SER A 66 15.44 -0.64 -23.86
CA SER A 66 16.86 -0.25 -23.97
C SER A 66 17.06 1.23 -24.37
N SER A 67 16.37 2.16 -23.72
CA SER A 67 16.67 3.58 -23.80
C SER A 67 16.52 4.21 -22.42
N PRO A 68 17.62 4.56 -21.74
CA PRO A 68 17.53 5.60 -20.72
C PRO A 68 16.99 6.88 -21.38
N PRO A 69 16.11 7.67 -20.71
CA PRO A 69 15.80 9.03 -21.15
C PRO A 69 17.00 9.98 -21.00
N HIS A 70 18.10 9.51 -20.41
CA HIS A 70 19.35 10.27 -20.30
C HIS A 70 20.17 10.17 -21.60
N ARG A 71 19.63 10.69 -22.69
CA ARG A 71 20.51 11.14 -23.78
C ARG A 71 21.14 12.44 -23.30
N CYS A 72 22.36 12.36 -22.76
CA CYS A 72 23.21 13.54 -22.66
C CYS A 72 23.56 13.96 -24.09
N GLU A 73 22.86 14.97 -24.61
CA GLU A 73 23.35 15.72 -25.76
C GLU A 73 24.53 16.57 -25.26
N ARG A 74 25.72 16.26 -25.78
CA ARG A 74 26.88 17.15 -25.71
C ARG A 74 26.72 18.29 -26.70
#